data_AF-L0F990-F1
#
_entry.id   AF-L0F990-F1
#
_cell.length_a   1.000
_cell.length_b   1.000
_cell.length_c   1.000
_cell.angle_alpha   90.00
_cell.angle_beta   90.00
_cell.angle_gamma   90.00
#
_symmetry.space_group_name_H-M   'P 1'
#
loop_
_entity.id
_entity.type
_entity.pdbx_description
1 polymer ?
#
loop_
_entity_poly.entity_id
_entity_poly.type
_entity_poly.pdbx_seq_one_letter_code
_entity_poly.pdbx_strand_id
1 'polypeptide(L)'
;MEKEVLAELLSKDLIVGHVYRYDGNEQVYYFENSPSNIANFIMLHKEHANKMILTDRLDRLVLNTFGEFINRCPNQELLQKILKDLVPMQMGDKDPVSIPVAGEEEVQTFWDEEEQNVIKTEFRML
;
A
#
# COMPACT_ATOMS: atom_id res chain seq x y z
N MET A 1 -1.98 0.93 14.34
CA MET A 1 -0.59 1.40 14.40
C MET A 1 -0.51 2.50 15.44
N GLU A 2 0.64 2.73 16.08
CA GLU A 2 0.81 3.92 16.95
C GLU A 2 0.74 5.21 16.12
N LYS A 3 0.18 6.29 16.67
CA LYS A 3 -0.13 7.52 15.93
C LYS A 3 1.11 8.16 15.29
N GLU A 4 2.23 8.17 15.99
CA GLU A 4 3.49 8.74 15.48
C GLU A 4 4.03 7.94 14.28
N VAL A 5 3.91 6.62 14.32
CA VAL A 5 4.35 5.73 13.23
C VAL A 5 3.43 5.87 12.02
N LEU A 6 2.13 6.02 12.25
CA LEU A 6 1.16 6.32 11.19
C LEU A 6 1.44 7.67 10.54
N ALA A 7 1.72 8.71 11.32
CA ALA A 7 2.08 10.02 10.81
C ALA A 7 3.38 9.97 9.99
N GLU A 8 4.41 9.25 10.49
CA GLU A 8 5.65 9.05 9.75
C GLU A 8 5.38 8.34 8.41
N LEU A 9 4.59 7.25 8.41
CA LEU A 9 4.23 6.54 7.19
C LEU A 9 3.50 7.47 6.21
N LEU A 10 2.48 8.20 6.66
CA LEU A 10 1.65 9.05 5.82
C LEU A 10 2.38 10.27 5.23
N SER A 11 3.54 10.62 5.80
CA SER A 11 4.44 11.66 5.28
C SER A 11 5.29 11.21 4.09
N LYS A 12 5.38 9.91 3.81
CA LYS A 12 6.20 9.34 2.72
C LYS A 12 5.49 9.37 1.37
N ASP A 13 6.22 9.00 0.32
CA ASP A 13 5.61 8.62 -0.95
C ASP A 13 4.89 7.27 -0.78
N LEU A 14 3.62 7.20 -1.14
CA LEU A 14 2.74 6.08 -0.81
C LEU A 14 2.18 5.40 -2.04
N ILE A 15 1.99 4.09 -1.87
CA ILE A 15 1.09 3.28 -2.69
C ILE A 15 -0.22 3.09 -1.94
N VAL A 16 -1.32 3.17 -2.69
CA VAL A 16 -2.64 2.72 -2.27
C VAL A 16 -2.88 1.34 -2.88
N GLY A 17 -3.03 0.33 -2.02
CA GLY A 17 -3.21 -1.07 -2.39
C GLY A 17 -4.65 -1.51 -2.20
N HIS A 18 -5.35 -1.72 -3.31
CA HIS A 18 -6.69 -2.30 -3.34
C HIS A 18 -6.59 -3.82 -3.47
N VAL A 19 -6.95 -4.56 -2.43
CA VAL A 19 -6.88 -6.01 -2.37
C VAL A 19 -8.29 -6.59 -2.50
N TYR A 20 -8.57 -7.26 -3.62
CA TYR A 20 -9.86 -7.89 -3.88
C TYR A 20 -9.78 -9.38 -3.54
N ARG A 21 -10.62 -9.82 -2.61
CA ARG A 21 -10.74 -11.21 -2.17
C ARG A 21 -11.67 -12.01 -3.10
N TYR A 22 -11.69 -13.33 -2.94
CA TYR A 22 -12.53 -14.23 -3.74
C TYR A 22 -14.03 -14.09 -3.46
N ASP A 23 -14.41 -13.55 -2.30
CA ASP A 23 -15.80 -13.25 -1.93
C ASP A 23 -16.29 -11.91 -2.51
N GLY A 24 -15.44 -11.18 -3.25
CA GLY A 24 -15.73 -9.87 -3.81
C GLY A 24 -15.47 -8.69 -2.88
N ASN A 25 -15.06 -8.94 -1.63
CA ASN A 25 -14.71 -7.87 -0.70
C ASN A 25 -13.39 -7.19 -1.09
N GLU A 26 -13.37 -5.88 -0.91
CA GLU A 26 -12.20 -5.04 -1.13
C GLU A 26 -11.64 -4.57 0.22
N GLN A 27 -10.31 -4.54 0.32
CA GLN A 27 -9.61 -3.92 1.42
C GLN A 27 -8.56 -2.95 0.87
N VAL A 28 -8.54 -1.74 1.41
CA VAL A 28 -7.64 -0.67 0.97
C VAL A 28 -6.55 -0.47 2.02
N TYR A 29 -5.32 -0.40 1.54
CA TYR A 29 -4.10 -0.32 2.34
C TYR A 29 -3.19 0.80 1.85
N TYR A 30 -2.45 1.42 2.77
CA TYR A 30 -1.46 2.45 2.49
C TYR A 30 -0.09 1.99 2.97
N PHE A 31 0.93 2.08 2.10
CA PHE A 31 2.30 1.72 2.45
C PHE A 31 3.33 2.50 1.62
N GLU A 32 4.57 2.56 2.09
CA GLU A 32 5.64 3.30 1.42
C GLU A 32 5.96 2.73 0.03
N ASN A 33 6.03 3.62 -0.96
CA ASN A 33 6.34 3.32 -2.36
C ASN A 33 7.82 2.94 -2.54
N SER A 34 8.10 1.65 -2.37
CA SER A 34 9.40 1.07 -2.72
C SER A 34 9.23 -0.27 -3.44
N PRO A 35 10.17 -0.66 -4.34
CA PRO A 35 10.09 -1.95 -5.04
C PRO A 35 10.02 -3.14 -4.08
N SER A 36 10.80 -3.10 -2.99
CA SER A 36 10.81 -4.15 -1.97
C SER A 36 9.47 -4.22 -1.23
N ASN A 37 8.89 -3.08 -0.82
CA ASN A 37 7.60 -3.09 -0.14
C ASN A 37 6.48 -3.60 -1.06
N ILE A 38 6.49 -3.23 -2.34
CA ILE A 38 5.52 -3.76 -3.30
C ILE A 38 5.64 -5.29 -3.42
N ALA A 39 6.86 -5.84 -3.53
CA ALA A 39 7.06 -7.29 -3.57
C ALA A 39 6.56 -7.99 -2.30
N ASN A 40 6.92 -7.47 -1.13
CA ASN A 40 6.46 -8.00 0.16
C ASN A 40 4.93 -7.91 0.29
N PHE A 41 4.33 -6.78 -0.09
CA PHE A 41 2.89 -6.57 -0.02
C PHE A 41 2.13 -7.60 -0.86
N ILE A 42 2.57 -7.85 -2.10
CA ILE A 42 1.98 -8.86 -2.99
C ILE A 42 2.04 -10.25 -2.31
N MET A 43 3.20 -10.63 -1.80
CA MET A 43 3.41 -11.94 -1.21
C MET A 43 2.70 -12.15 0.13
N LEU A 44 2.57 -11.10 0.94
CA LEU A 44 1.81 -11.14 2.20
C LEU A 44 0.31 -11.35 1.98
N HIS A 45 -0.22 -11.00 0.80
CA HIS A 45 -1.64 -11.15 0.46
C HIS A 45 -1.95 -12.33 -0.47
N LYS A 46 -0.93 -13.12 -0.86
CA LYS A 46 -1.07 -14.16 -1.90
C LYS A 46 -2.17 -15.19 -1.66
N GLU A 47 -2.41 -15.57 -0.41
CA GLU A 47 -3.35 -16.64 -0.04
C GLU A 47 -4.82 -16.21 -0.15
N HIS A 48 -5.08 -14.90 -0.14
CA HIS A 48 -6.43 -14.36 0.02
C HIS A 48 -6.83 -13.36 -1.08
N ALA A 49 -5.86 -12.84 -1.83
CA ALA A 49 -6.11 -11.92 -2.93
C ALA A 49 -6.41 -12.69 -4.24
N ASN A 50 -7.56 -12.43 -4.84
CA ASN A 50 -7.86 -12.80 -6.22
C ASN A 50 -7.11 -11.87 -7.20
N LYS A 51 -7.13 -10.56 -6.92
CA LYS A 51 -6.38 -9.54 -7.65
C LYS A 51 -6.00 -8.40 -6.72
N MET A 52 -4.92 -7.71 -7.05
CA MET A 52 -4.54 -6.46 -6.41
C MET A 52 -4.42 -5.37 -7.46
N ILE A 53 -4.82 -4.14 -7.10
CA ILE A 53 -4.60 -2.93 -7.88
C ILE A 53 -3.81 -1.98 -7.00
N LEU A 54 -2.61 -1.62 -7.45
CA LEU A 54 -1.74 -0.66 -6.76
C LEU A 54 -1.75 0.65 -7.54
N THR A 55 -2.10 1.74 -6.86
CA THR A 55 -2.08 3.10 -7.39
C THR A 55 -1.15 3.99 -6.57
N ASP A 56 -0.78 5.14 -7.12
CA ASP A 56 -0.27 6.23 -6.29
C ASP A 56 -1.43 7.03 -5.69
N ARG A 57 -1.10 8.05 -4.87
CA ARG A 57 -2.09 8.91 -4.20
C ARG A 57 -2.97 9.74 -5.15
N LEU A 58 -2.70 9.75 -6.46
CA LEU A 58 -3.50 10.42 -7.48
C LEU A 58 -4.28 9.42 -8.33
N ASP A 59 -4.48 8.20 -7.82
CA ASP A 59 -5.15 7.07 -8.49
C ASP A 59 -4.53 6.65 -9.82
N ARG A 60 -3.25 6.99 -10.04
CA ARG A 60 -2.55 6.55 -11.25
C ARG A 60 -2.05 5.12 -11.04
N LEU A 61 -2.34 4.26 -12.00
CA LEU A 61 -1.96 2.85 -11.93
C LEU A 61 -0.43 2.68 -11.84
N VAL A 62 0.02 2.03 -10.76
CA VAL A 62 1.40 1.58 -10.57
C VAL A 62 1.56 0.15 -11.08
N LEU A 63 0.72 -0.77 -10.63
CA LEU A 63 0.59 -2.12 -11.19
C LEU A 63 -0.72 -2.80 -10.82
N ASN A 64 -1.02 -3.92 -11.46
CA ASN A 64 -2.04 -4.86 -10.98
C ASN A 64 -1.57 -6.32 -11.07
N THR A 65 -2.28 -7.20 -10.37
CA THR A 65 -1.93 -8.63 -10.28
C THR A 65 -3.12 -9.55 -10.57
N PHE A 66 -2.81 -10.80 -10.88
CA PHE A 66 -3.68 -11.96 -10.67
C PHE A 66 -3.05 -12.82 -9.58
N GLY A 67 -3.70 -12.91 -8.42
CA GLY A 67 -3.06 -13.43 -7.21
C GLY A 67 -1.72 -12.71 -6.94
N GLU A 68 -0.64 -13.47 -6.85
CA GLU A 68 0.72 -12.97 -6.64
C GLU A 68 1.46 -12.55 -7.93
N PHE A 69 0.91 -12.82 -9.11
CA PHE A 69 1.60 -12.54 -10.38
C PHE A 69 1.26 -11.15 -10.90
N ILE A 70 2.29 -10.34 -11.18
CA ILE A 70 2.10 -9.03 -11.80
C ILE A 70 1.56 -9.23 -13.23
N ASN A 71 0.38 -8.67 -13.49
CA ASN A 71 -0.26 -8.71 -14.80
C ASN A 71 0.13 -7.49 -15.65
N ARG A 72 0.07 -6.29 -15.07
CA ARG A 72 0.46 -5.05 -15.75
C ARG A 72 1.24 -4.14 -14.82
N CYS A 73 2.39 -3.64 -15.29
CA CYS A 73 3.12 -2.54 -14.66
C CYS A 73 3.59 -1.58 -15.78
N PRO A 74 3.07 -0.33 -15.85
CA PRO A 74 3.45 0.59 -16.94
C PRO A 74 4.94 0.98 -16.92
N ASN A 75 5.54 1.08 -15.73
CA ASN A 75 6.95 1.41 -15.57
C ASN A 75 7.80 0.13 -15.58
N GLN A 76 8.48 -0.14 -16.69
CA GLN A 76 9.29 -1.36 -16.85
C GLN A 76 10.54 -1.37 -15.95
N GLU A 77 11.14 -0.21 -15.65
CA GLU A 77 12.28 -0.17 -14.72
C GLU A 77 11.86 -0.52 -13.29
N LEU A 78 10.68 -0.03 -12.88
CA LEU A 78 10.08 -0.41 -11.60
C LEU A 78 9.79 -1.92 -11.56
N LEU A 79 9.19 -2.47 -12.61
CA LEU A 79 8.92 -3.91 -12.72
C LEU A 79 10.20 -4.73 -12.50
N GLN A 80 11.30 -4.39 -13.18
CA GLN A 80 12.57 -5.10 -13.01
C GLN A 80 13.13 -5.00 -11.59
N LYS A 81 12.90 -3.88 -10.89
CA LYS A 81 13.31 -3.73 -9.48
C LYS A 81 12.46 -4.59 -8.55
N ILE A 82 11.14 -4.64 -8.76
CA ILE A 82 10.22 -5.47 -7.95
C ILE A 82 10.54 -6.96 -8.11
N LEU A 83 10.76 -7.41 -9.35
CA LEU A 83 11.00 -8.82 -9.66
C LEU A 83 12.25 -9.39 -8.97
N LYS A 84 13.24 -8.56 -8.62
CA LYS A 84 14.43 -8.99 -7.87
C LYS A 84 14.10 -9.55 -6.48
N ASP A 85 13.04 -9.04 -5.86
CA ASP A 85 12.57 -9.51 -4.55
C ASP A 85 11.40 -10.48 -4.70
N LEU A 86 10.47 -10.21 -5.62
CA LEU A 86 9.25 -10.98 -5.78
C LEU A 86 9.51 -12.42 -6.26
N VAL A 87 10.40 -12.62 -7.24
CA VAL A 87 10.65 -13.95 -7.81
C VAL A 87 11.23 -14.92 -6.77
N PRO A 88 12.29 -14.55 -6.00
CA PRO A 88 12.76 -15.41 -4.91
C PRO A 88 11.66 -15.78 -3.90
N MET A 89 10.73 -14.86 -3.59
CA MET A 89 9.62 -15.16 -2.68
C MET A 89 8.61 -16.14 -3.27
N GLN A 90 8.30 -16.03 -4.56
CA GLN A 90 7.41 -16.96 -5.26
C GLN A 90 8.03 -18.36 -5.38
N MET A 91 9.36 -18.44 -5.52
CA MET A 91 10.09 -19.70 -5.59
C MET A 91 10.32 -20.36 -4.21
N GLY A 92 10.06 -19.63 -3.12
CA GLY A 92 10.33 -20.09 -1.75
C GLY A 92 11.80 -19.95 -1.31
N ASP A 93 12.62 -19.23 -2.08
CA ASP A 93 14.03 -18.95 -1.75
C ASP A 93 14.18 -17.81 -0.73
N LYS A 94 13.12 -17.02 -0.52
CA LYS A 94 13.08 -15.87 0.39
C LYS A 94 11.68 -15.73 1.02
N ASP A 95 11.58 -15.58 2.33
CA ASP A 95 10.29 -15.27 2.96
C ASP A 95 9.92 -13.79 2.80
N PRO A 96 8.61 -13.46 2.65
CA PRO A 96 8.16 -12.08 2.72
C PRO A 96 8.34 -11.53 4.14
N VAL A 97 8.71 -10.26 4.22
CA VAL A 97 8.92 -9.51 5.46
C VAL A 97 7.72 -8.61 5.71
N SER A 98 7.30 -8.53 6.98
CA SER A 98 6.27 -7.58 7.39
C SER A 98 6.71 -6.14 7.11
N ILE A 99 5.80 -5.34 6.56
CA ILE A 99 6.03 -3.93 6.22
C ILE A 99 5.02 -3.05 6.96
N PRO A 100 5.37 -1.78 7.30
CA PRO A 100 4.41 -0.83 7.82
C PRO A 100 3.29 -0.59 6.78
N VAL A 101 2.06 -0.94 7.18
CA VAL A 101 0.86 -0.81 6.36
C VAL A 101 -0.23 -0.23 7.26
N ALA A 102 -0.95 0.78 6.76
CA ALA A 102 -2.13 1.32 7.40
C ALA A 102 -3.38 0.93 6.61
N GLY A 103 -4.47 0.62 7.32
CA GLY A 103 -5.77 0.37 6.70
C GLY A 103 -6.53 1.67 6.41
N GLU A 104 -7.51 1.62 5.50
CA GLU A 104 -8.33 2.79 5.14
C GLU A 104 -8.99 3.49 6.32
N GLU A 105 -9.64 2.75 7.23
CA GLU A 105 -10.30 3.31 8.40
C GLU A 105 -9.32 4.07 9.32
N GLU A 106 -8.12 3.50 9.50
CA GLU A 106 -7.07 4.10 10.32
C GLU A 106 -6.54 5.40 9.68
N VAL A 107 -6.33 5.39 8.37
CA VAL A 107 -5.87 6.57 7.62
C VAL A 107 -6.94 7.67 7.59
N GLN A 108 -8.21 7.31 7.36
CA GLN A 108 -9.31 8.26 7.34
C GLN A 108 -9.47 8.94 8.70
N THR A 109 -9.45 8.15 9.79
CA THR A 109 -9.54 8.68 11.15
C THR A 109 -8.41 9.69 11.42
N PHE A 110 -7.19 9.38 10.99
CA PHE A 110 -6.05 10.28 11.15
C PHE A 110 -6.24 11.61 10.40
N TRP A 111 -6.65 11.57 9.14
CA TRP A 111 -6.86 12.79 8.35
C TRP A 111 -8.02 13.64 8.87
N ASP A 112 -9.11 13.01 9.30
CA ASP A 112 -10.24 13.71 9.90
C ASP A 112 -9.81 14.45 11.17
N GLU A 113 -9.03 13.81 12.05
CA GLU A 113 -8.49 14.46 13.24
C GLU A 113 -7.57 15.64 12.92
N GLU A 114 -6.68 15.49 11.94
CA GLU A 114 -5.76 16.55 11.51
C GLU A 114 -6.52 17.75 10.91
N GLU A 115 -7.53 17.51 10.07
CA GLU A 115 -8.39 18.56 9.52
C GLU A 115 -9.10 19.33 10.63
N GLN A 116 -9.69 18.62 11.61
CA GLN A 116 -10.35 19.27 12.74
C GLN A 116 -9.37 20.09 13.60
N ASN A 117 -8.12 19.65 13.73
CA ASN A 117 -7.09 20.39 14.46
C ASN A 117 -6.67 21.66 13.72
N VAL A 118 -6.54 21.60 12.39
CA VAL A 118 -6.26 22.77 11.54
C VAL A 118 -7.39 23.79 11.67
N ILE A 119 -8.64 23.35 11.49
CA ILE A 119 -9.83 24.22 11.60
C ILE A 119 -9.87 24.91 12.97
N LYS A 120 -9.70 24.16 14.07
CA LYS A 120 -9.69 24.74 15.43
C LYS A 120 -8.57 25.76 15.63
N THR A 121 -7.43 25.55 14.99
CA THR A 121 -6.27 26.46 15.10
C THR A 121 -6.55 27.74 14.31
N GLU A 122 -7.09 27.64 13.10
CA GLU A 122 -7.48 28.80 12.29
C GLU A 122 -8.51 29.68 13.00
N PHE A 123 -9.55 29.08 13.59
CA PHE A 123 -10.55 29.82 14.38
C PHE A 123 -9.99 30.52 15.61
N ARG A 124 -8.89 30.02 16.21
CA ARG A 124 -8.22 30.67 17.35
C ARG A 124 -7.34 31.85 16.93
N MET A 125 -6.96 31.92 15.66
CA MET A 125 -6.12 32.98 15.10
C MET A 125 -6.94 34.12 14.49
N LEU A 126 -8.27 33.98 14.41
CA LEU A 126 -9.24 35.00 13.99
C LEU A 126 -9.80 35.77 15.20
#